data_AF-G9D543-F1
#
_entry.id   AF-G9D543-F1
#
_cell.length_a   1.000
_cell.length_b   1.000
_cell.length_c   1.000
_cell.angle_alpha   90.00
_cell.angle_beta   90.00
_cell.angle_gamma   90.00
#
_symmetry.space_group_name_H-M   'P 1'
#
loop_
_entity.id
_entity.type
_entity.pdbx_description
1 polymer ?
#
loop_
_entity_poly.entity_id
_entity_poly.type
_entity_poly.pdbx_seq_one_letter_code
_entity_poly.pdbx_strand_id
1 'polypeptide(L)'
;HISCDKYWKCDNGVAELKTCGNGLAFDASDSKYLTENCDYLHNVECGERTQLEPPISTPHCARLYGIFPDSAKCDVFWNCWSGEASRYQCSPGLAYDREARVCMWADQVPECKNEEVANGFSCPAPGEVSNAGSFSRHAHPEDCRKYYICLEGVAREYGCPIGTVFKIGDADGTGNCEDPEDVPGCEDYYGDLDLK
;
A
#
# COMPACT_ATOMS: atom_id res chain seq x y z
N HIS A 1 24.01 6.63 25.19
CA HIS A 1 24.59 6.96 23.86
C HIS A 1 23.57 7.84 23.14
N ILE A 2 23.99 8.85 22.36
CA ILE A 2 23.06 9.81 21.74
C ILE A 2 22.52 9.36 20.37
N SER A 3 23.01 8.24 19.82
CA SER A 3 22.44 7.63 18.62
C SER A 3 21.38 6.58 18.94
N CYS A 4 20.32 6.56 18.14
CA CYS A 4 19.18 5.65 18.32
C CYS A 4 19.47 4.25 17.79
N ASP A 5 20.42 4.13 16.87
CA ASP A 5 20.79 2.90 16.20
C ASP A 5 22.05 2.23 16.77
N LYS A 6 22.59 2.74 17.88
CA LYS A 6 23.72 2.10 18.57
C LYS A 6 23.35 1.66 19.97
N TYR A 7 23.95 0.56 20.39
CA TYR A 7 23.71 -0.07 21.67
C TYR A 7 24.96 -0.76 22.21
N TRP A 8 25.00 -0.97 23.51
CA TRP A 8 26.08 -1.72 24.14
C TRP A 8 25.67 -3.17 24.27
N LYS A 9 26.48 -4.06 23.69
CA LYS A 9 26.38 -5.51 23.91
C LYS A 9 27.43 -5.89 24.95
N CYS A 10 27.00 -6.50 26.05
CA CYS A 10 27.92 -7.04 27.06
C CYS A 10 28.21 -8.51 26.77
N ASP A 11 29.48 -8.85 26.60
CA ASP A 11 29.96 -10.23 26.49
C ASP A 11 31.09 -10.47 27.49
N ASN A 12 30.94 -11.46 28.36
CA ASN A 12 31.88 -11.77 29.45
C ASN A 12 32.32 -10.56 30.29
N GLY A 13 31.39 -9.63 30.56
CA GLY A 13 31.66 -8.41 31.34
C GLY A 13 32.37 -7.29 30.57
N VAL A 14 32.63 -7.48 29.28
CA VAL A 14 33.18 -6.44 28.39
C VAL A 14 32.04 -5.85 27.56
N ALA A 15 31.88 -4.52 27.64
CA ALA A 15 30.90 -3.81 26.83
C ALA A 15 31.51 -3.47 25.46
N GLU A 16 30.83 -3.89 24.40
CA GLU A 16 31.16 -3.55 23.02
C GLU A 16 30.05 -2.68 22.41
N LEU A 17 30.43 -1.58 21.75
CA LEU A 17 29.47 -0.74 21.04
C LEU A 17 29.10 -1.41 19.72
N LYS A 18 27.82 -1.72 19.54
CA LYS A 18 27.24 -2.28 18.33
C LYS A 18 26.31 -1.27 17.67
N THR A 19 26.08 -1.47 16.39
CA THR A 19 25.11 -0.71 15.59
C THR A 19 24.05 -1.68 15.08
N CYS A 20 22.78 -1.27 15.12
CA CYS A 20 21.69 -1.93 14.43
C CYS A 20 21.88 -1.86 12.90
N GLY A 21 21.11 -2.65 12.15
CA GLY A 21 21.10 -2.60 10.68
C GLY A 21 20.77 -1.19 10.16
N ASN A 22 21.31 -0.80 9.01
CA ASN A 22 21.05 0.53 8.45
C ASN A 22 19.55 0.73 8.15
N GLY A 23 18.87 1.58 8.94
CA GLY A 23 17.41 1.75 8.88
C GLY A 23 16.63 1.15 10.05
N LEU A 24 17.34 0.53 11.01
CA LEU A 24 16.79 0.04 12.27
C LEU A 24 17.29 0.92 13.44
N ALA A 25 16.52 0.93 14.51
CA ALA A 25 16.87 1.55 15.79
C ALA A 25 16.90 0.50 16.90
N PHE A 26 17.72 0.77 17.91
CA PHE A 26 17.76 -0.04 19.11
C PHE A 26 16.55 0.27 19.99
N ASP A 27 15.72 -0.74 20.25
CA ASP A 27 14.66 -0.63 21.25
C ASP A 27 15.25 -0.86 22.65
N ALA A 28 15.17 0.17 23.49
CA ALA A 28 15.67 0.14 24.86
C ALA A 28 14.55 -0.06 25.89
N SER A 29 13.31 -0.26 25.44
CA SER A 29 12.12 -0.38 26.31
C SER A 29 12.11 -1.70 27.11
N ASP A 30 12.76 -2.74 26.59
CA ASP A 30 12.82 -4.03 27.23
C ASP A 30 13.84 -4.10 28.37
N SER A 31 13.36 -3.80 29.56
CA SER A 31 14.11 -3.94 30.82
C SER A 31 14.58 -5.36 31.14
N LYS A 32 14.06 -6.40 30.47
CA LYS A 32 14.41 -7.81 30.70
C LYS A 32 15.36 -8.36 29.65
N TYR A 33 15.68 -7.61 28.59
CA TYR A 33 16.58 -8.02 27.51
C TYR A 33 16.16 -9.34 26.83
N LEU A 34 14.86 -9.58 26.69
CA LEU A 34 14.27 -10.79 26.12
C LEU A 34 13.82 -10.63 24.66
N THR A 35 13.76 -9.41 24.14
CA THR A 35 13.21 -9.09 22.81
C THR A 35 14.29 -8.80 21.77
N GLU A 36 13.88 -8.76 20.49
CA GLU A 36 14.73 -8.36 19.38
C GLU A 36 15.15 -6.90 19.54
N ASN A 37 16.39 -6.72 19.98
CA ASN A 37 16.96 -5.44 20.38
C ASN A 37 17.09 -4.39 19.26
N CYS A 38 16.78 -4.72 18.00
CA CYS A 38 16.76 -3.76 16.90
C CYS A 38 15.47 -3.92 16.10
N ASP A 39 14.72 -2.84 15.94
CA ASP A 39 13.45 -2.80 15.20
C ASP A 39 13.47 -1.64 14.21
N TYR A 40 12.48 -1.55 13.31
CA TYR A 40 12.33 -0.44 12.40
C TYR A 40 12.23 0.88 13.15
N LEU A 41 12.84 1.92 12.58
CA LEU A 41 12.92 3.26 13.18
C LEU A 41 11.59 3.81 13.71
N HIS A 42 10.48 3.45 13.07
CA HIS A 42 9.15 3.93 13.43
C HIS A 42 8.47 3.16 14.57
N ASN A 43 8.96 1.97 14.90
CA ASN A 43 8.49 1.19 16.04
C ASN A 43 9.23 1.57 17.33
N VAL A 44 10.35 2.31 17.21
CA VAL A 44 11.23 2.61 18.34
C VAL A 44 11.08 4.05 18.80
N GLU A 45 10.78 4.23 20.09
CA GLU A 45 10.84 5.53 20.73
C GLU A 45 12.29 5.91 21.03
N CYS A 46 12.89 6.72 20.15
CA CYS A 46 14.27 7.17 20.30
C CYS A 46 14.47 8.14 21.48
N GLY A 47 13.45 8.95 21.82
CA GLY A 47 13.57 10.01 22.82
C GLY A 47 14.73 10.96 22.50
N GLU A 48 15.63 11.15 23.45
CA GLU A 48 16.83 12.00 23.31
C GLU A 48 17.92 11.43 22.38
N ARG A 49 17.76 10.17 21.91
CA ARG A 49 18.73 9.54 21.00
C ARG A 49 18.45 9.98 19.56
N THR A 50 18.95 11.13 19.17
CA THR A 50 18.61 11.74 17.87
C THR A 50 19.55 11.36 16.73
N GLN A 51 20.73 10.82 17.03
CA GLN A 51 21.71 10.49 15.99
C GLN A 51 21.38 9.15 15.31
N LEU A 52 21.71 9.04 14.04
CA LEU A 52 21.66 7.82 13.25
C LEU A 52 22.88 7.78 12.34
N GLU A 53 23.33 6.58 12.01
CA GLU A 53 24.31 6.37 10.95
C GLU A 53 23.77 6.88 9.60
N PRO A 54 24.66 7.36 8.72
CA PRO A 54 24.29 7.80 7.38
C PRO A 54 23.52 6.69 6.62
N PRO A 55 22.53 7.06 5.79
CA PRO A 55 21.80 6.09 4.98
C PRO A 55 22.73 5.40 3.99
N ILE A 56 22.52 4.09 3.79
CA ILE A 56 23.10 3.33 2.69
C ILE A 56 21.96 2.99 1.74
N SER A 57 21.94 3.65 0.58
CA SER A 57 20.87 3.49 -0.40
C SER A 57 21.19 2.42 -1.43
N THR A 58 20.18 1.67 -1.83
CA THR A 58 20.17 0.75 -2.98
C THR A 58 18.96 1.09 -3.85
N PRO A 59 18.80 0.51 -5.05
CA PRO A 59 17.59 0.74 -5.84
C PRO A 59 16.32 0.50 -5.02
N HIS A 60 15.43 1.49 -4.98
CA HIS A 60 14.16 1.50 -4.22
C HIS A 60 14.27 1.54 -2.69
N CYS A 61 15.47 1.48 -2.12
CA CYS A 61 15.69 1.49 -0.68
C CYS A 61 16.49 2.72 -0.27
N ALA A 62 15.88 3.65 0.46
CA ALA A 62 16.62 4.79 1.01
C ALA A 62 17.62 4.34 2.10
N ARG A 63 17.32 3.24 2.80
CA ARG A 63 18.19 2.54 3.76
C ARG A 63 18.06 1.03 3.55
N LEU A 64 19.03 0.24 4.03
CA LEU A 64 19.05 -1.21 3.82
C LEU A 64 17.82 -1.93 4.41
N TYR A 65 17.25 -1.39 5.50
CA TYR A 65 16.02 -1.88 6.11
C TYR A 65 14.96 -0.78 6.15
N GLY A 66 13.74 -1.08 5.70
CA GLY A 66 12.61 -0.17 5.80
C GLY A 66 11.52 -0.45 4.77
N ILE A 67 10.48 0.38 4.80
CA ILE A 67 9.40 0.39 3.80
C ILE A 67 9.39 1.77 3.16
N PHE A 68 9.48 1.82 1.83
CA PHE A 68 9.65 3.08 1.09
C PHE A 68 8.62 3.17 -0.04
N PRO A 69 8.03 4.37 -0.28
CA PRO A 69 7.14 4.57 -1.42
C PRO A 69 7.92 4.47 -2.73
N ASP A 70 7.24 4.09 -3.80
CA ASP A 70 7.77 4.28 -5.15
C ASP A 70 7.76 5.76 -5.54
N SER A 71 8.74 6.19 -6.34
CA SER A 71 8.86 7.60 -6.74
C SER A 71 7.96 8.01 -7.90
N ALA A 72 7.39 7.04 -8.63
CA ALA A 72 6.60 7.28 -9.83
C ALA A 72 5.16 6.75 -9.73
N LYS A 73 4.89 5.80 -8.82
CA LYS A 73 3.59 5.15 -8.68
C LYS A 73 3.10 5.19 -7.24
N CYS A 74 2.05 5.96 -6.99
CA CYS A 74 1.43 6.12 -5.68
C CYS A 74 0.89 4.83 -5.05
N ASP A 75 0.50 3.86 -5.86
CA ASP A 75 0.01 2.56 -5.41
C ASP A 75 1.14 1.55 -5.18
N VAL A 76 2.41 1.92 -5.34
CA VAL A 76 3.56 1.01 -5.22
C VAL A 76 4.44 1.41 -4.04
N PHE A 77 4.90 0.40 -3.32
CA PHE A 77 5.89 0.57 -2.27
C PHE A 77 6.84 -0.62 -2.22
N TRP A 78 7.94 -0.45 -1.51
CA TRP A 78 9.06 -1.37 -1.48
C TRP A 78 9.36 -1.76 -0.04
N ASN A 79 9.37 -3.06 0.24
CA ASN A 79 9.91 -3.57 1.50
C ASN A 79 11.37 -3.95 1.28
N CYS A 80 12.26 -3.35 2.06
CA CYS A 80 13.69 -3.54 1.93
C CYS A 80 14.24 -4.39 3.08
N TRP A 81 14.93 -5.46 2.71
CA TRP A 81 15.63 -6.34 3.64
C TRP A 81 17.10 -6.44 3.22
N SER A 82 18.00 -5.93 4.05
CA SER A 82 19.44 -5.88 3.74
C SER A 82 19.76 -5.23 2.37
N GLY A 83 18.95 -4.26 1.93
CA GLY A 83 19.07 -3.55 0.66
C GLY A 83 18.43 -4.25 -0.54
N GLU A 84 17.85 -5.43 -0.36
CA GLU A 84 17.06 -6.11 -1.38
C GLU A 84 15.59 -5.65 -1.29
N ALA A 85 15.09 -5.09 -2.40
CA ALA A 85 13.76 -4.50 -2.47
C ALA A 85 12.73 -5.51 -3.02
N SER A 86 11.70 -5.80 -2.23
CA SER A 86 10.51 -6.51 -2.68
C SER A 86 9.42 -5.51 -3.05
N ARG A 87 8.90 -5.59 -4.28
CA ARG A 87 7.83 -4.72 -4.77
C ARG A 87 6.47 -5.15 -4.23
N TYR A 88 5.72 -4.21 -3.69
CA TYR A 88 4.32 -4.39 -3.33
C TYR A 88 3.46 -3.35 -4.02
N GLN A 89 2.21 -3.71 -4.26
CA GLN A 89 1.22 -2.84 -4.86
C GLN A 89 -0.04 -2.87 -4.01
N CYS A 90 -0.56 -1.69 -3.71
CA CYS A 90 -1.82 -1.52 -3.02
C CYS A 90 -2.97 -2.10 -3.85
N SER A 91 -4.09 -2.38 -3.17
CA SER A 91 -5.31 -2.75 -3.88
C SER A 91 -5.76 -1.60 -4.81
N PRO A 92 -6.52 -1.91 -5.88
CA PRO A 92 -7.10 -0.92 -6.77
C PRO A 92 -7.66 0.31 -6.05
N GLY A 93 -7.36 1.51 -6.57
CA GLY A 93 -7.84 2.78 -6.03
C GLY A 93 -7.19 3.26 -4.72
N LEU A 94 -6.22 2.51 -4.17
CA LEU A 94 -5.48 2.89 -2.97
C LEU A 94 -4.06 3.36 -3.30
N ALA A 95 -3.53 4.26 -2.49
CA ALA A 95 -2.15 4.73 -2.50
C ALA A 95 -1.46 4.36 -1.17
N TYR A 96 -0.15 4.16 -1.20
CA TYR A 96 0.64 3.87 0.00
C TYR A 96 0.91 5.17 0.77
N ASP A 97 0.43 5.24 2.01
CA ASP A 97 0.74 6.33 2.93
C ASP A 97 2.04 6.01 3.70
N ARG A 98 3.09 6.81 3.52
CA ARG A 98 4.39 6.57 4.17
C ARG A 98 4.42 6.82 5.68
N GLU A 99 3.52 7.65 6.20
CA GLU A 99 3.48 8.01 7.63
C GLU A 99 2.67 6.96 8.42
N ALA A 100 1.51 6.56 7.89
CA ALA A 100 0.65 5.51 8.43
C ALA A 100 1.13 4.10 8.06
N ARG A 101 1.96 3.96 7.02
CA ARG A 101 2.56 2.69 6.52
C ARG A 101 1.51 1.68 6.07
N VAL A 102 0.42 2.17 5.51
CA VAL A 102 -0.70 1.38 5.04
C VAL A 102 -1.20 1.93 3.71
N CYS A 103 -1.90 1.10 2.94
CA CYS A 103 -2.62 1.56 1.75
C CYS A 103 -3.91 2.26 2.18
N MET A 104 -4.08 3.52 1.78
CA MET A 104 -5.26 4.34 2.04
C MET A 104 -5.86 4.83 0.72
N TRP A 105 -7.05 5.43 0.77
CA TRP A 105 -7.61 6.06 -0.43
C TRP A 105 -6.67 7.17 -0.92
N ALA A 106 -6.45 7.26 -2.23
CA ALA A 106 -5.46 8.19 -2.77
C ALA A 106 -5.76 9.66 -2.44
N ASP A 107 -7.03 10.05 -2.30
CA ASP A 107 -7.43 11.39 -1.81
C ASP A 107 -7.05 11.68 -0.36
N GLN A 108 -6.69 10.67 0.42
CA GLN A 108 -6.22 10.81 1.80
C GLN A 108 -4.71 10.85 1.92
N VAL A 109 -3.97 10.54 0.85
CA VAL A 109 -2.50 10.54 0.83
C VAL A 109 -2.03 11.87 0.22
N PRO A 110 -1.47 12.81 1.01
CA PRO A 110 -1.19 14.18 0.55
C PRO A 110 -0.24 14.28 -0.65
N GLU A 111 0.61 13.27 -0.82
CA GLU A 111 1.65 13.18 -1.84
C GLU A 111 1.13 12.58 -3.16
N CYS A 112 -0.14 12.14 -3.20
CA CYS A 112 -0.74 11.40 -4.29
C CYS A 112 -2.02 12.04 -4.83
N LYS A 113 -2.28 11.80 -6.12
CA LYS A 113 -3.53 12.22 -6.77
C LYS A 113 -4.36 11.01 -7.18
N ASN A 114 -5.68 11.15 -7.15
CA ASN A 114 -6.59 10.06 -7.54
C ASN A 114 -6.36 9.61 -8.98
N GLU A 115 -6.01 10.52 -9.89
CA GLU A 115 -5.81 10.19 -11.30
C GLU A 115 -4.65 9.21 -11.50
N GLU A 116 -3.68 9.19 -10.58
CA GLU A 116 -2.53 8.29 -10.61
C GLU A 116 -2.90 6.84 -10.27
N VAL A 117 -4.02 6.64 -9.55
CA VAL A 117 -4.52 5.31 -9.15
C VAL A 117 -5.82 4.92 -9.85
N ALA A 118 -6.42 5.83 -10.63
CA ALA A 118 -7.65 5.59 -11.38
C ALA A 118 -7.41 5.01 -12.79
N ASN A 119 -6.17 4.64 -13.13
CA ASN A 119 -5.77 4.06 -14.44
C ASN A 119 -6.36 4.80 -15.66
N GLY A 120 -6.42 6.14 -15.60
CA GLY A 120 -6.95 6.97 -16.69
C GLY A 120 -8.47 7.06 -16.78
N PHE A 121 -9.22 6.42 -15.87
CA PHE A 121 -10.67 6.58 -15.79
C PHE A 121 -11.04 7.93 -15.17
N SER A 122 -12.05 8.60 -15.74
CA SER A 122 -12.61 9.85 -15.22
C SER A 122 -14.10 9.68 -15.00
N CYS A 123 -14.59 10.20 -13.87
CA CYS A 123 -16.02 10.16 -13.59
C CYS A 123 -16.83 10.98 -14.61
N PRO A 124 -18.05 10.54 -14.93
CA PRO A 124 -18.97 11.34 -15.75
C PRO A 124 -19.21 12.72 -15.15
N ALA A 125 -19.51 13.69 -16.01
CA ALA A 125 -19.77 15.05 -15.56
C ALA A 125 -21.08 15.13 -14.73
N PRO A 126 -21.19 16.10 -13.83
CA PRO A 126 -22.41 16.29 -13.03
C PRO A 126 -23.65 16.42 -13.92
N GLY A 127 -24.65 15.56 -13.69
CA GLY A 127 -25.90 15.55 -14.45
C GLY A 127 -25.93 14.64 -15.69
N GLU A 128 -24.81 14.03 -16.07
CA GLU A 128 -24.79 13.01 -17.15
C GLU A 128 -25.41 11.68 -16.69
N VAL A 129 -25.30 11.36 -15.40
CA VAL A 129 -25.88 10.14 -14.82
C VAL A 129 -27.14 10.53 -14.05
N SER A 130 -28.30 10.28 -14.67
CA SER A 130 -29.59 10.83 -14.22
C SER A 130 -30.18 10.12 -12.99
N ASN A 131 -29.71 8.90 -12.68
CA ASN A 131 -30.32 8.02 -11.67
C ASN A 131 -29.30 7.36 -10.71
N ALA A 132 -28.05 7.78 -10.74
CA ALA A 132 -27.10 7.39 -9.70
C ALA A 132 -27.47 8.15 -8.41
N GLY A 133 -27.52 7.46 -7.27
CA GLY A 133 -27.72 8.11 -5.98
C GLY A 133 -26.52 9.00 -5.61
N SER A 134 -26.06 8.94 -4.36
CA SER A 134 -24.83 9.65 -3.96
C SER A 134 -23.56 9.19 -4.71
N PHE A 135 -23.63 8.07 -5.44
CA PHE A 135 -22.52 7.49 -6.18
C PHE A 135 -23.02 6.75 -7.43
N SER A 136 -22.15 6.60 -8.44
CA SER A 136 -22.37 5.77 -9.63
C SER A 136 -21.30 4.68 -9.76
N ARG A 137 -21.61 3.59 -10.47
CA ARG A 137 -20.71 2.48 -10.76
C ARG A 137 -20.49 2.32 -12.26
N HIS A 138 -19.26 2.05 -12.66
CA HIS A 138 -18.83 1.97 -14.06
C HIS A 138 -17.88 0.79 -14.26
N ALA A 139 -17.98 0.10 -15.40
CA ALA A 139 -17.09 -1.02 -15.70
C ALA A 139 -15.64 -0.57 -15.91
N HIS A 140 -14.68 -1.43 -15.55
CA HIS A 140 -13.28 -1.21 -15.90
C HIS A 140 -13.03 -1.60 -17.36
N PRO A 141 -12.31 -0.78 -18.16
CA PRO A 141 -12.16 -1.01 -19.60
C PRO A 141 -11.28 -2.22 -19.96
N GLU A 142 -10.41 -2.66 -19.05
CA GLU A 142 -9.42 -3.72 -19.32
C GLU A 142 -9.59 -4.99 -18.48
N ASP A 143 -10.50 -5.00 -17.50
CA ASP A 143 -10.58 -6.09 -16.51
C ASP A 143 -12.02 -6.27 -16.01
N CYS A 144 -12.65 -7.39 -16.40
CA CYS A 144 -14.03 -7.71 -16.02
C CYS A 144 -14.26 -7.80 -14.50
N ARG A 145 -13.25 -8.14 -13.71
CA ARG A 145 -13.39 -8.24 -12.25
C ARG A 145 -13.36 -6.86 -11.59
N LYS A 146 -12.87 -5.85 -12.28
CA LYS A 146 -12.72 -4.50 -11.73
C LYS A 146 -13.81 -3.56 -12.20
N TYR A 147 -14.05 -2.53 -11.39
CA TYR A 147 -15.02 -1.49 -11.68
C TYR A 147 -14.66 -0.20 -10.94
N TYR A 148 -15.22 0.92 -11.37
CA TYR A 148 -15.06 2.21 -10.72
C TYR A 148 -16.33 2.61 -9.99
N ILE A 149 -16.17 3.15 -8.78
CA ILE A 149 -17.22 3.90 -8.08
C ILE A 149 -16.86 5.37 -8.17
N CYS A 150 -17.78 6.17 -8.69
CA CYS A 150 -17.70 7.61 -8.69
C CYS A 150 -18.50 8.16 -7.52
N LEU A 151 -17.78 8.75 -6.56
CA LEU A 151 -18.36 9.43 -5.40
C LEU A 151 -17.95 10.90 -5.48
N GLU A 152 -18.93 11.81 -5.61
CA GLU A 152 -18.68 13.26 -5.72
C GLU A 152 -17.66 13.64 -6.82
N GLY A 153 -17.64 12.90 -7.93
CA GLY A 153 -16.72 13.11 -9.06
C GLY A 153 -15.34 12.47 -8.89
N VAL A 154 -15.07 11.84 -7.74
CA VAL A 154 -13.84 11.10 -7.50
C VAL A 154 -14.01 9.64 -7.90
N ALA A 155 -13.19 9.19 -8.86
CA ALA A 155 -13.14 7.81 -9.29
C ALA A 155 -12.33 6.96 -8.30
N ARG A 156 -12.93 5.86 -7.85
CA ARG A 156 -12.27 4.87 -7.00
C ARG A 156 -12.40 3.50 -7.65
N GLU A 157 -11.29 2.85 -7.93
CA GLU A 157 -11.28 1.51 -8.49
C GLU A 157 -11.58 0.47 -7.38
N TYR A 158 -12.36 -0.54 -7.69
CA TYR A 158 -12.74 -1.65 -6.82
C TYR A 158 -12.64 -2.96 -7.60
N GLY A 159 -12.55 -4.06 -6.87
CA GLY A 159 -12.62 -5.41 -7.42
C GLY A 159 -13.81 -6.18 -6.86
N CYS A 160 -14.47 -6.94 -7.72
CA CYS A 160 -15.44 -7.93 -7.31
C CYS A 160 -14.77 -9.05 -6.48
N PRO A 161 -15.52 -9.69 -5.57
CA PRO A 161 -15.08 -10.91 -4.90
C PRO A 161 -14.54 -11.93 -5.91
N ILE A 162 -13.54 -12.71 -5.49
CA ILE A 162 -12.98 -13.79 -6.32
C ILE A 162 -14.13 -14.73 -6.74
N GLY A 163 -14.19 -15.08 -8.02
CA GLY A 163 -15.25 -15.89 -8.63
C GLY A 163 -16.39 -15.08 -9.25
N THR A 164 -16.40 -13.75 -9.13
CA THR A 164 -17.40 -12.88 -9.77
C THR A 164 -16.75 -11.80 -10.63
N VAL A 165 -17.53 -11.20 -11.53
CA VAL A 165 -17.14 -10.09 -12.42
C VAL A 165 -18.22 -9.00 -12.41
N PHE A 166 -17.86 -7.78 -12.81
CA PHE A 166 -18.77 -6.64 -12.75
C PHE A 166 -19.72 -6.61 -13.96
N LYS A 167 -21.03 -6.66 -13.68
CA LYS A 167 -22.11 -6.50 -14.64
C LYS A 167 -22.66 -5.08 -14.56
N ILE A 168 -22.67 -4.37 -15.69
CA ILE A 168 -23.35 -3.08 -15.82
C ILE A 168 -24.86 -3.31 -15.71
N GLY A 169 -25.55 -2.48 -14.93
CA GLY A 169 -27.00 -2.57 -14.75
C GLY A 169 -27.78 -1.86 -15.87
N ASP A 170 -29.10 -2.03 -15.86
CA ASP A 170 -29.99 -1.48 -16.89
C ASP A 170 -30.07 0.06 -16.89
N ALA A 171 -29.72 0.70 -15.77
CA ALA A 171 -29.67 2.16 -15.65
C ALA A 171 -28.22 2.66 -15.62
N ASP A 172 -27.98 3.80 -16.27
CA ASP A 172 -26.66 4.43 -16.29
C ASP A 172 -26.10 4.64 -14.88
N GLY A 173 -24.83 4.28 -14.70
CA GLY A 173 -24.15 4.37 -13.41
C GLY A 173 -24.60 3.34 -12.38
N THR A 174 -25.28 2.26 -12.78
CA THR A 174 -25.60 1.12 -11.93
C THR A 174 -24.85 -0.14 -12.38
N GLY A 175 -24.70 -1.10 -11.46
CA GLY A 175 -24.04 -2.37 -11.72
C GLY A 175 -23.69 -3.10 -10.44
N ASN A 176 -23.46 -4.40 -10.54
CA ASN A 176 -23.18 -5.29 -9.42
C ASN A 176 -22.20 -6.39 -9.86
N CYS A 177 -21.61 -7.09 -8.89
CA CYS A 177 -20.80 -8.27 -9.17
C CYS A 177 -21.70 -9.49 -9.37
N GLU A 178 -21.54 -10.18 -10.49
CA GLU A 178 -22.32 -11.34 -10.91
C GLU A 178 -21.41 -12.48 -11.38
N ASP A 179 -22.01 -13.63 -11.67
CA ASP A 179 -21.30 -14.76 -12.25
C ASP A 179 -20.70 -14.39 -13.64
N PRO A 180 -19.45 -14.78 -13.93
CA PRO A 180 -18.85 -14.64 -15.26
C PRO A 180 -19.76 -15.05 -16.41
N GLU A 181 -20.49 -16.15 -16.28
CA GLU A 181 -21.37 -16.68 -17.34
C GLU A 181 -22.52 -15.72 -17.68
N ASP A 182 -22.92 -14.85 -16.75
CA ASP A 182 -24.01 -13.89 -16.91
C ASP A 182 -23.55 -12.52 -17.43
N VAL A 183 -22.25 -12.35 -17.70
CA VAL A 183 -21.64 -11.09 -18.17
C VAL A 183 -21.02 -11.29 -19.55
N PRO A 184 -21.67 -10.76 -20.61
CA PRO A 184 -21.19 -10.91 -21.97
C PRO A 184 -19.74 -10.47 -22.17
N GLY A 185 -18.90 -11.36 -22.69
CA GLY A 185 -17.47 -11.13 -22.93
C GLY A 185 -16.56 -11.40 -21.73
N CYS A 186 -17.11 -11.84 -20.59
CA CYS A 186 -16.37 -12.18 -19.37
C CYS A 186 -16.58 -13.64 -18.94
N GLU A 187 -17.23 -14.46 -19.77
CA GLU A 187 -17.67 -15.83 -19.43
C GLU A 187 -16.49 -16.72 -18.99
N ASP A 188 -15.37 -16.63 -19.72
CA ASP A 188 -14.17 -17.43 -19.46
C ASP A 188 -13.14 -16.71 -18.57
N TYR A 189 -13.52 -15.65 -17.85
CA TYR A 189 -12.57 -14.78 -17.14
C TYR A 189 -11.65 -15.54 -16.16
N TYR A 190 -12.18 -16.54 -15.46
CA TYR A 190 -11.39 -17.38 -14.54
C TYR A 190 -10.87 -18.68 -15.19
N GLY A 191 -11.28 -19.00 -16.43
CA GLY A 191 -10.90 -20.22 -17.14
C GLY A 191 -11.10 -21.49 -16.31
N ASP A 192 -10.09 -22.36 -16.27
CA ASP A 192 -10.09 -23.64 -15.54
C ASP A 192 -9.64 -23.52 -14.06
N LEU A 193 -9.56 -22.31 -13.50
CA LEU A 193 -9.14 -22.14 -12.11
C LEU A 193 -10.19 -22.72 -11.15
N ASP A 194 -9.83 -23.76 -10.41
CA ASP A 194 -10.69 -24.32 -9.35
C ASP A 194 -10.63 -23.38 -8.13
N LEU A 195 -11.61 -22.48 -8.02
CA LEU A 195 -11.68 -21.42 -6.99
C LEU A 195 -12.26 -21.92 -5.64
N LYS A 196 -12.16 -23.22 -5.34
CA LYS A 196 -12.67 -23.84 -4.11
C LYS A 196 -11.80 -23.62 -2.87
#